data_AF-A0A429BQS3-F1
#
_entry.id   AF-A0A429BQS3-F1
#
_cell.length_a   1.000
_cell.length_b   1.000
_cell.length_c   1.000
_cell.angle_alpha   90.00
_cell.angle_beta   90.00
_cell.angle_gamma   90.00
#
_symmetry.space_group_name_H-M   'P 1'
#
loop_
_entity.id
_entity.type
_entity.pdbx_description
1 polymer ?
#
loop_
_entity_poly.entity_id
_entity_poly.type
_entity_poly.pdbx_seq_one_letter_code
_entity_poly.pdbx_strand_id
1 'polypeptide(L)'
;MLRAGRSVLRADATGIDRNQWPTVFPDVSEDQAVAPAFAAARFRIQAAVARREGSSPDRAVVHLVWAGADRGGTYTDGRITDLFFTRTTRRGITAWDPQPPP
;
A
#
# COMPACT_ATOMS: atom_id res chain seq x y z
N MET A 1 -6.38 7.39 5.80
CA MET A 1 -5.69 7.23 4.50
C MET A 1 -4.19 6.96 4.64
N LEU A 2 -3.36 7.85 5.20
CA LEU A 2 -1.90 7.62 5.30
C LEU A 2 -1.52 6.27 5.96
N ARG A 3 -2.21 5.89 7.05
CA ARG A 3 -2.04 4.58 7.69
C ARG A 3 -2.35 3.42 6.73
N ALA A 4 -3.43 3.55 5.94
CA ALA A 4 -3.82 2.56 4.95
C ALA A 4 -2.78 2.47 3.83
N GLY A 5 -2.34 3.60 3.26
CA GLY A 5 -1.29 3.61 2.23
C GLY A 5 0.01 2.96 2.68
N ARG A 6 0.46 3.25 3.92
CA ARG A 6 1.63 2.57 4.51
C ARG A 6 1.43 1.06 4.66
N SER A 7 0.24 0.65 5.08
CA SER A 7 -0.11 -0.76 5.25
C SER A 7 -0.13 -1.50 3.92
N VAL A 8 -0.80 -0.93 2.90
CA VAL A 8 -0.86 -1.49 1.54
C VAL A 8 0.55 -1.65 0.96
N LEU A 9 1.38 -0.60 1.02
CA LEU A 9 2.74 -0.68 0.47
C LEU A 9 3.61 -1.71 1.21
N ARG A 10 3.46 -1.83 2.54
CA ARG A 10 4.17 -2.87 3.31
C ARG A 10 3.70 -4.26 2.89
N ALA A 11 2.40 -4.44 2.71
CA ALA A 11 1.83 -5.72 2.30
C ALA A 11 2.26 -6.12 0.88
N ASP A 12 2.34 -5.14 -0.03
CA ASP A 12 2.89 -5.36 -1.35
C ASP A 12 4.37 -5.76 -1.28
N ALA A 13 5.21 -4.97 -0.61
CA ALA A 13 6.65 -5.20 -0.56
C ALA A 13 7.05 -6.49 0.17
N THR A 14 6.33 -6.85 1.23
CA THR A 14 6.70 -7.95 2.13
C THR A 14 5.82 -9.19 2.02
N GLY A 15 4.70 -9.13 1.30
CA GLY A 15 3.72 -10.23 1.23
C GLY A 15 2.88 -10.42 2.50
N ILE A 16 3.28 -9.83 3.63
CA ILE A 16 2.57 -9.93 4.92
C ILE A 16 1.28 -9.10 4.89
N ASP A 17 0.20 -9.57 5.51
CA ASP A 17 -1.06 -8.84 5.64
C ASP A 17 -1.79 -8.49 4.33
N ARG A 18 -1.43 -9.11 3.19
CA ARG A 18 -2.15 -8.89 1.92
C ARG A 18 -3.63 -9.27 1.99
N ASN A 19 -3.99 -10.24 2.83
CA ASN A 19 -5.37 -10.63 3.10
C ASN A 19 -6.23 -9.51 3.72
N GLN A 20 -5.61 -8.48 4.34
CA GLN A 20 -6.33 -7.30 4.84
C GLN A 20 -6.77 -6.34 3.72
N TRP A 21 -6.26 -6.53 2.49
CA TRP A 21 -6.50 -5.65 1.35
C TRP A 21 -6.97 -6.43 0.11
N PRO A 22 -8.09 -7.17 0.19
CA PRO A 22 -8.54 -8.07 -0.89
C PRO A 22 -8.88 -7.34 -2.20
N THR A 23 -9.25 -6.05 -2.13
CA THR A 23 -9.48 -5.24 -3.34
C THR A 23 -8.18 -4.97 -4.12
N VAL A 24 -7.04 -4.90 -3.44
CA VAL A 24 -5.73 -4.63 -4.05
C VAL A 24 -5.02 -5.94 -4.38
N PHE A 25 -5.20 -6.97 -3.55
CA PHE A 25 -4.61 -8.30 -3.72
C PHE A 25 -5.73 -9.35 -3.81
N PRO A 26 -6.40 -9.50 -4.97
CA PRO A 26 -7.57 -10.38 -5.11
C PRO A 26 -7.22 -11.87 -5.05
N ASP A 27 -5.99 -12.23 -5.41
CA ASP A 27 -5.56 -13.64 -5.56
C ASP A 27 -4.99 -14.24 -4.26
N VAL A 28 -5.20 -13.59 -3.11
CA VAL A 28 -4.66 -14.08 -1.84
C VAL A 28 -5.63 -15.08 -1.23
N SER A 29 -5.47 -16.36 -1.59
CA SER A 29 -5.99 -17.45 -0.76
C SER A 29 -5.16 -17.52 0.53
N GLU A 30 -5.75 -17.83 1.69
CA GLU A 30 -5.01 -17.91 2.98
C GLU A 30 -3.79 -18.87 2.90
N ASP A 31 -3.82 -19.84 1.98
CA ASP A 31 -2.76 -20.83 1.75
C ASP A 31 -1.70 -20.43 0.69
N GLN A 32 -1.86 -19.30 -0.02
CA GLN A 32 -0.87 -18.82 -0.99
C GLN A 32 0.11 -17.83 -0.34
N ALA A 33 1.12 -18.38 0.33
CA ALA A 33 2.26 -17.60 0.79
C ALA A 33 3.07 -17.07 -0.41
N VAL A 34 2.84 -15.81 -0.80
CA VAL A 34 3.66 -15.11 -1.79
C VAL A 34 5.01 -14.79 -1.17
N ALA A 35 6.10 -15.25 -1.80
CA ALA A 35 7.43 -15.01 -1.29
C ALA A 35 7.76 -13.48 -1.30
N PRO A 36 8.12 -12.88 -0.16
CA PRO A 36 8.33 -11.42 -0.02
C PRO A 36 9.27 -10.88 -1.09
N ALA A 37 8.97 -9.76 -1.74
CA ALA A 37 9.98 -9.11 -2.60
C ALA A 37 11.12 -8.51 -1.74
N PHE A 38 10.75 -7.93 -0.58
CA PHE A 38 11.64 -7.29 0.37
C PHE A 38 11.56 -7.94 1.74
N ALA A 39 12.70 -8.03 2.43
CA ALA A 39 12.74 -8.57 3.79
C ALA A 39 12.01 -7.62 4.75
N ALA A 40 11.05 -8.12 5.52
CA ALA A 40 10.23 -7.29 6.41
C ALA A 40 11.06 -6.49 7.43
N ALA A 41 12.17 -7.06 7.92
CA ALA A 41 13.09 -6.39 8.84
C ALA A 41 13.94 -5.29 8.17
N ARG A 42 13.97 -5.22 6.84
CA ARG A 42 14.79 -4.28 6.06
C ARG A 42 13.95 -3.38 5.16
N PHE A 43 12.64 -3.28 5.39
CA PHE A 43 11.73 -2.41 4.66
C PHE A 43 11.25 -1.26 5.56
N ARG A 44 11.35 -0.01 5.08
CA ARG A 44 10.90 1.18 5.82
C ARG A 44 10.30 2.22 4.89
N ILE A 45 9.28 2.92 5.40
CA ILE A 45 8.69 4.09 4.74
C ILE A 45 9.28 5.33 5.41
N GLN A 46 9.97 6.16 4.63
CA GLN A 46 10.69 7.35 5.11
C GLN A 46 9.77 8.57 5.16
N ALA A 47 8.90 8.74 4.16
CA ALA A 47 7.96 9.84 4.09
C ALA A 47 6.63 9.38 3.48
N ALA A 48 5.55 10.05 3.86
CA ALA A 48 4.25 9.85 3.24
C ALA A 48 3.44 11.14 3.23
N VAL A 49 2.83 11.45 2.08
CA VAL A 49 1.93 12.59 1.91
C VAL A 49 0.65 12.09 1.26
N ALA A 50 -0.49 12.51 1.80
CA ALA A 50 -1.80 12.27 1.19
C ALA A 50 -2.34 13.60 0.67
N ARG A 51 -2.84 13.61 -0.56
CA ARG A 51 -3.50 14.77 -1.17
C ARG A 51 -4.74 14.35 -1.92
N ARG A 52 -5.64 15.31 -2.17
CA ARG A 52 -6.79 15.10 -3.06
C ARG A 52 -6.28 14.83 -4.49
N GLU A 53 -6.94 13.90 -5.17
CA GLU A 53 -6.68 13.60 -6.58
C GLU A 53 -7.75 14.31 -7.44
N GLY A 54 -7.30 15.27 -8.25
CA GLY A 54 -8.18 16.07 -9.10
C GLY A 54 -9.21 16.88 -8.31
N SER A 55 -10.36 17.15 -8.95
CA SER A 55 -11.41 18.00 -8.40
C SER A 55 -12.39 17.27 -7.46
N SER A 56 -12.38 15.93 -7.45
CA SER A 56 -13.32 15.15 -6.65
C SER A 56 -12.91 15.13 -5.18
N PRO A 57 -13.82 15.46 -4.24
CA PRO A 57 -13.54 15.34 -2.80
C PRO A 57 -13.39 13.88 -2.35
N ASP A 58 -13.82 12.93 -3.16
CA ASP A 58 -13.86 11.51 -2.84
C ASP A 58 -12.70 10.74 -3.47
N ARG A 59 -11.71 11.43 -4.03
CA ARG A 59 -10.49 10.81 -4.55
C ARG A 59 -9.25 11.41 -3.91
N ALA A 60 -8.28 10.55 -3.65
CA ALA A 60 -7.04 10.97 -3.05
C ALA A 60 -5.89 10.06 -3.49
N VAL A 61 -4.68 10.62 -3.49
CA VAL A 61 -3.43 9.88 -3.76
C VAL A 61 -2.52 9.98 -2.53
N VAL A 62 -1.91 8.86 -2.14
CA VAL A 62 -0.79 8.81 -1.19
C VAL A 62 0.51 8.64 -1.96
N HIS A 63 1.42 9.59 -1.78
CA HIS A 63 2.81 9.49 -2.22
C HIS A 63 3.65 8.94 -1.07
N LEU A 64 4.37 7.85 -1.29
CA LEU A 64 5.18 7.15 -0.29
C LEU A 64 6.63 7.10 -0.77
N VAL A 65 7.56 7.54 0.09
CA VAL A 65 9.00 7.35 -0.13
C VAL A 65 9.47 6.21 0.77
N TRP A 66 10.15 5.22 0.20
CA TRP A 66 10.56 4.03 0.93
C TRP A 66 11.93 3.51 0.53
N ALA A 67 12.48 2.68 1.42
CA ALA A 67 13.72 1.95 1.24
C ALA A 67 13.56 0.48 1.68
N GLY A 68 14.27 -0.42 1.03
CA GLY A 68 14.13 -1.86 1.21
C GLY A 68 15.40 -2.63 0.84
N ALA A 69 15.63 -3.77 1.47
CA ALA A 69 16.54 -4.79 0.94
C ALA A 69 15.75 -6.00 0.44
N ASP A 70 16.05 -6.46 -0.76
CA ASP A 70 15.50 -7.71 -1.27
C ASP A 70 16.03 -8.92 -0.46
N ARG A 71 15.55 -10.13 -0.80
CA ARG A 71 16.02 -11.37 -0.16
C ARG A 71 17.50 -11.68 -0.42
N GLY A 72 18.08 -11.18 -1.51
CA GLY A 72 19.50 -11.32 -1.84
C GLY A 72 20.39 -10.31 -1.09
N GLY A 73 19.80 -9.35 -0.38
CA GLY A 73 20.53 -8.29 0.33
C GLY A 73 20.80 -7.06 -0.53
N THR A 74 20.28 -6.99 -1.76
CA THR A 74 20.38 -5.80 -2.60
C THR A 74 19.54 -4.68 -2.00
N TYR A 75 20.16 -3.54 -1.71
CA TYR A 75 19.49 -2.40 -1.11
C TYR A 75 18.96 -1.43 -2.17
N THR A 76 17.75 -0.93 -1.95
CA THR A 76 17.14 0.15 -2.73
C THR A 76 16.60 1.23 -1.78
N ASP A 77 16.75 2.50 -2.16
CA ASP A 77 16.36 3.67 -1.36
C ASP A 77 15.78 4.76 -2.27
N GLY A 78 15.05 5.72 -1.68
CA GLY A 78 14.46 6.85 -2.40
C GLY A 78 13.38 6.45 -3.39
N ARG A 79 12.80 5.24 -3.26
CA ARG A 79 11.76 4.74 -4.16
C ARG A 79 10.44 5.43 -3.83
N ILE A 80 9.75 5.87 -4.87
CA ILE A 80 8.45 6.54 -4.77
C ILE A 80 7.37 5.56 -5.22
N THR A 81 6.29 5.47 -4.43
CA THR A 81 5.08 4.72 -4.79
C THR A 81 3.85 5.59 -4.58
N ASP A 82 3.00 5.62 -5.60
CA ASP A 82 1.72 6.32 -5.57
C ASP A 82 0.60 5.31 -5.40
N LEU A 83 -0.24 5.52 -4.38
CA LEU A 83 -1.42 4.70 -4.11
C LEU A 83 -2.67 5.56 -4.18
N PHE A 84 -3.63 5.14 -5.00
CA PHE A 84 -4.88 5.85 -5.20
C PHE A 84 -5.97 5.31 -4.28
N PHE A 85 -6.82 6.20 -3.78
CA PHE A 85 -7.88 5.88 -2.83
C PHE A 85 -9.19 6.56 -3.25
N THR A 86 -10.29 5.83 -3.07
CA THR A 86 -11.65 6.35 -3.20
C THR A 86 -12.30 6.41 -1.83
N ARG A 87 -12.99 7.52 -1.55
CA ARG A 87 -13.79 7.68 -0.34
C ARG A 87 -15.12 6.96 -0.54
N THR A 88 -15.45 6.04 0.36
CA THR A 88 -16.76 5.38 0.36
C THR A 88 -17.47 5.67 1.67
N THR A 89 -18.79 5.84 1.62
CA THR A 89 -19.62 5.94 2.82
C THR A 89 -20.64 4.83 2.80
N ARG A 90 -20.58 3.93 3.79
CA ARG A 90 -21.51 2.81 3.94
C ARG A 90 -22.11 2.85 5.32
N ARG A 91 -23.46 2.89 5.40
CA ARG A 91 -24.21 2.96 6.67
C ARG A 91 -23.69 4.09 7.60
N GLY A 92 -23.38 5.26 7.03
CA GLY A 92 -22.87 6.42 7.76
C GLY A 92 -21.39 6.36 8.15
N ILE A 93 -20.69 5.25 7.91
CA ILE A 93 -19.25 5.12 8.16
C ILE A 93 -18.51 5.47 6.88
N THR A 94 -17.63 6.45 6.97
CA THR A 94 -16.77 6.84 5.86
C THR A 94 -15.40 6.17 5.95
N ALA A 95 -15.00 5.50 4.88
CA ALA A 95 -13.72 4.85 4.72
C ALA A 95 -12.98 5.37 3.47
N TRP A 96 -11.67 5.11 3.42
CA TRP A 96 -10.84 5.35 2.25
C TRP A 96 -10.33 4.00 1.77
N ASP A 97 -10.83 3.56 0.62
CA ASP A 97 -10.53 2.25 0.05
C ASP A 97 -9.43 2.40 -1.00
N PRO A 98 -8.29 1.69 -0.88
CA PRO A 98 -7.26 1.71 -1.91
C PRO A 98 -7.80 1.12 -3.21
N GLN A 99 -7.39 1.70 -4.33
CA GLN A 99 -7.68 1.20 -5.65
C GLN A 99 -6.52 0.31 -6.14
N PRO A 100 -6.80 -0.71 -6.96
CA PRO A 100 -5.75 -1.43 -7.67
C PRO A 100 -4.87 -0.47 -8.47
N PRO A 101 -3.57 -0.75 -8.62
CA PRO A 101 -2.75 -0.04 -9.61
C PRO A 101 -3.35 -0.21 -11.02
N PRO A 102 -3.17 0.78 -11.91
CA PRO A 102 -3.67 0.74 -13.28
C PRO A 102 -3.03 -0.38 -14.12
#